data_AF-A0A7W2QYI7-F1
#
_entry.id   AF-A0A7W2QYI7-F1
#
_cell.length_a   1.000
_cell.length_b   1.000
_cell.length_c   1.000
_cell.angle_alpha   90.00
_cell.angle_beta   90.00
_cell.angle_gamma   90.00
#
_symmetry.space_group_name_H-M   'P 1'
#
loop_
_entity.id
_entity.type
_entity.pdbx_description
1 polymer ?
#
loop_
_entity_poly.entity_id
_entity_poly.type
_entity_poly.pdbx_seq_one_letter_code
_entity_poly.pdbx_strand_id
1 'polypeptide(L)'
;MQLNHAVGTLTRIGGASAFVNDFVQYQGQNLPGTKWALWPNVGPLMRLQNLIMDQHGTALAKAQRVRENVDLTTAAKARQSLDVYTLFADAAKAALPSIAETATNLHTFASTQLLPVQPLATTDAAGAAMDAECRAYVYDLNSKDRSDLMAEMRQGREQRITAAILRGPARLSGFSNQQLIQLGAAGIAVHHADAVLTLGRLAGGMRDLLHMVQTLGNDVIRAGVELDSKTAEIGSLTRISQGLVDLIDWLKPIPLELPSNTPLPPEMAERMKQQTSVEAA
;
A
#
# COMPACT_ATOMS: atom_id res chain seq x y z
N MET A 1 9.50 9.39 1.41
CA MET A 1 9.10 9.68 0.01
C MET A 1 7.59 9.54 -0.05
N GLN A 2 6.86 10.54 -0.56
CA GLN A 2 5.46 10.36 -0.93
C GLN A 2 5.45 9.29 -2.02
N LEU A 3 4.71 8.19 -1.82
CA LEU A 3 4.41 7.24 -2.89
C LEU A 3 3.85 8.07 -4.04
N ASN A 4 4.64 8.27 -5.11
CA ASN A 4 4.22 9.07 -6.26
C ASN A 4 2.89 8.48 -6.78
N HIS A 5 1.82 9.26 -6.64
CA HIS A 5 0.43 8.81 -6.59
C HIS A 5 -0.20 8.43 -7.93
N ALA A 6 0.55 8.28 -9.02
CA ALA A 6 -0.08 8.13 -10.33
C ALA A 6 -0.06 6.69 -10.84
N VAL A 7 -1.07 5.90 -10.47
CA VAL A 7 -1.52 4.70 -11.21
C VAL A 7 -2.81 5.00 -12.00
N GLY A 8 -3.31 6.22 -11.90
CA GLY A 8 -4.53 6.67 -12.53
C GLY A 8 -4.40 8.02 -13.23
N THR A 9 -5.39 8.35 -14.05
CA THR A 9 -5.49 9.62 -14.76
C THR A 9 -6.50 10.52 -14.07
N LEU A 10 -6.18 11.81 -13.94
CA LEU A 10 -7.18 12.80 -13.56
C LEU A 10 -8.15 12.99 -14.74
N THR A 11 -9.42 12.69 -14.52
CA THR A 11 -10.46 12.76 -15.54
C THR A 11 -11.58 13.70 -15.10
N ARG A 12 -12.09 14.50 -16.03
CA ARG A 12 -13.27 15.33 -15.79
C ARG A 12 -14.53 14.49 -15.94
N ILE A 13 -15.34 14.40 -14.90
CA ILE A 13 -16.59 13.65 -14.85
C ILE A 13 -17.69 14.64 -14.45
N GLY A 14 -18.47 15.09 -15.43
CA GLY A 14 -19.43 16.18 -15.24
C GLY A 14 -18.74 17.49 -14.82
N GLY A 15 -19.17 18.04 -13.67
CA GLY A 15 -18.59 19.25 -13.07
C GLY A 15 -17.32 19.00 -12.25
N ALA A 16 -17.00 17.73 -11.98
CA ALA A 16 -15.94 17.32 -11.06
C ALA A 16 -14.68 16.80 -11.78
N SER A 17 -13.56 16.83 -11.06
CA SER A 17 -12.31 16.17 -11.45
C SER A 17 -12.05 15.01 -10.49
N ALA A 18 -11.87 13.79 -11.01
CA ALA A 18 -11.62 12.60 -10.20
C ALA A 18 -10.44 11.79 -10.73
N PHE A 19 -9.71 11.12 -9.85
CA PHE A 19 -8.63 10.21 -10.22
C PHE A 19 -9.18 8.83 -10.57
N VAL A 20 -9.09 8.45 -11.84
CA VAL A 20 -9.56 7.16 -12.36
C VAL A 20 -8.37 6.22 -12.48
N ASN A 21 -8.42 5.10 -11.77
CA ASN A 21 -7.36 4.10 -11.79
C ASN A 21 -7.66 2.99 -12.81
N ASP A 22 -6.65 2.58 -13.56
CA ASP A 22 -6.76 1.42 -14.45
C ASP A 22 -6.49 0.13 -13.67
N PHE A 23 -7.52 -0.40 -13.02
CA PHE A 23 -7.43 -1.68 -12.32
C PHE A 23 -7.41 -2.89 -13.27
N VAL A 24 -7.80 -2.72 -14.54
CA VAL A 24 -7.84 -3.81 -15.54
C VAL A 24 -6.45 -4.37 -15.77
N GLN A 25 -5.40 -3.54 -15.63
CA GLN A 25 -4.01 -3.98 -15.77
C GLN A 25 -3.68 -5.18 -14.86
N TYR A 26 -4.36 -5.35 -13.72
CA TYR A 26 -4.12 -6.46 -12.79
C TYR A 26 -4.94 -7.73 -13.10
N GLN A 27 -5.75 -7.72 -14.15
CA GLN A 27 -6.56 -8.86 -14.53
C GLN A 27 -5.68 -10.04 -14.97
N GLY A 28 -5.92 -11.22 -14.38
CA GLY A 28 -5.12 -12.41 -14.63
C GLY A 28 -3.70 -12.36 -14.06
N GLN A 29 -3.34 -11.30 -13.33
CA GLN A 29 -2.04 -11.16 -12.70
C GLN A 29 -2.03 -11.72 -11.28
N ASN A 30 -0.88 -12.25 -10.89
CA ASN A 30 -0.54 -12.50 -9.50
C ASN A 30 0.20 -11.29 -8.92
N LEU A 31 0.26 -11.20 -7.59
CA LEU A 31 1.16 -10.25 -6.95
C LEU A 31 2.60 -10.64 -7.33
N PRO A 32 3.42 -9.70 -7.85
CA PRO A 32 4.74 -10.03 -8.40
C PRO A 32 5.59 -10.88 -7.46
N GLY A 33 6.26 -11.90 -7.99
CA GLY A 33 7.07 -12.82 -7.20
C GLY A 33 6.27 -13.77 -6.29
N THR A 34 4.94 -13.80 -6.38
CA THR A 34 4.09 -14.69 -5.58
C THR A 34 3.09 -15.49 -6.43
N LYS A 35 2.44 -16.49 -5.82
CA LYS A 35 1.32 -17.24 -6.43
C LYS A 35 -0.06 -16.64 -6.11
N TRP A 36 -0.11 -15.49 -5.45
CA TRP A 36 -1.36 -14.92 -4.98
C TRP A 36 -2.05 -14.12 -6.08
N ALA A 37 -3.24 -14.58 -6.49
CA ALA A 37 -4.01 -13.92 -7.53
C ALA A 37 -4.52 -12.55 -7.05
N LEU A 38 -4.21 -11.48 -7.81
CA LEU A 38 -4.63 -10.13 -7.48
C LEU A 38 -6.10 -9.89 -7.81
N TRP A 39 -6.54 -10.39 -8.97
CA TRP A 39 -7.85 -10.04 -9.54
C TRP A 39 -9.06 -10.28 -8.63
N PRO A 40 -9.14 -11.37 -7.84
CA PRO A 40 -10.24 -11.55 -6.89
C PRO A 40 -10.40 -10.39 -5.89
N ASN A 41 -9.30 -9.73 -5.54
CA ASN A 41 -9.28 -8.59 -4.62
C ASN A 41 -9.36 -7.25 -5.36
N VAL A 42 -8.78 -7.14 -6.56
CA VAL A 42 -8.74 -5.88 -7.33
C VAL A 42 -9.98 -5.66 -8.20
N GLY A 43 -10.55 -6.71 -8.77
CA GLY A 43 -11.75 -6.65 -9.60
C GLY A 43 -12.97 -5.96 -8.93
N PRO A 44 -13.24 -6.18 -7.63
CA PRO A 44 -14.22 -5.39 -6.87
C PRO A 44 -13.97 -3.87 -6.94
N LEU A 45 -12.72 -3.41 -6.83
CA LEU A 45 -12.38 -1.98 -6.90
C LEU A 45 -12.72 -1.39 -8.28
N MET A 46 -12.45 -2.13 -9.36
CA MET A 46 -12.84 -1.72 -10.72
C MET A 46 -14.36 -1.61 -10.87
N ARG A 47 -15.10 -2.63 -10.40
CA ARG A 47 -16.57 -2.63 -10.46
C ARG A 47 -17.14 -1.45 -9.66
N LEU A 48 -16.56 -1.15 -8.50
CA LEU A 48 -16.92 0.02 -7.71
C LEU A 48 -16.68 1.31 -8.47
N GLN A 49 -15.49 1.51 -9.03
CA GLN A 49 -15.18 2.70 -9.82
C GLN A 49 -16.20 2.91 -10.94
N ASN A 50 -16.49 1.87 -11.72
CA ASN A 50 -17.45 1.95 -12.81
C ASN A 50 -18.88 2.24 -12.33
N LEU A 51 -19.32 1.57 -11.25
CA LEU A 51 -20.63 1.80 -10.66
C LEU A 51 -20.78 3.25 -10.19
N ILE A 52 -19.79 3.79 -9.47
CA ILE A 52 -19.85 5.15 -8.93
C ILE A 52 -19.85 6.19 -10.07
N MET A 53 -19.08 5.99 -11.12
CA MET A 53 -19.09 6.87 -12.30
C MET A 53 -20.45 6.86 -13.01
N ASP A 54 -21.06 5.68 -13.20
CA ASP A 54 -22.38 5.54 -13.83
C ASP A 54 -23.49 6.18 -12.98
N GLN A 55 -23.46 5.93 -11.66
CA GLN A 55 -24.42 6.52 -10.72
C GLN A 55 -24.25 8.03 -10.61
N HIS A 56 -23.02 8.55 -10.64
CA HIS A 56 -22.78 10.00 -10.71
C HIS A 56 -23.38 10.60 -11.98
N GLY A 57 -23.10 10.03 -13.16
CA GLY A 57 -23.64 10.53 -14.42
C GLY A 57 -25.18 10.57 -14.42
N THR A 58 -25.81 9.50 -13.93
CA THR A 58 -27.27 9.42 -13.80
C THR A 58 -27.81 10.43 -12.77
N ALA A 59 -27.17 10.57 -11.62
CA ALA A 59 -27.59 11.48 -10.56
C ALA A 59 -27.44 12.94 -11.00
N LEU A 60 -26.33 13.31 -11.62
CA LEU A 60 -26.06 14.67 -12.07
C LEU A 60 -27.09 15.13 -13.11
N ALA A 61 -27.39 14.28 -14.10
CA ALA A 61 -28.40 14.58 -15.11
C ALA A 61 -29.80 14.77 -14.49
N LYS A 62 -30.16 13.96 -13.49
CA LYS A 62 -31.44 14.12 -12.78
C LYS A 62 -31.46 15.40 -11.93
N ALA A 63 -30.40 15.70 -11.19
CA ALA A 63 -30.31 16.90 -10.37
C ALA A 63 -30.45 18.18 -11.21
N GLN A 64 -29.81 18.23 -12.39
CA GLN A 64 -29.93 19.34 -13.32
C GLN A 64 -31.37 19.52 -13.82
N ARG A 65 -32.04 18.43 -14.24
CA ARG A 65 -33.46 18.47 -14.65
C ARG A 65 -34.37 18.98 -13.54
N VAL A 66 -34.16 18.53 -12.30
CA VAL A 66 -34.94 19.00 -11.13
C VAL A 66 -34.73 20.50 -10.92
N ARG A 67 -33.48 20.97 -10.99
CA ARG A 67 -33.12 22.37 -10.81
C ARG A 67 -33.75 23.27 -11.87
N GLU A 68 -33.69 22.85 -13.13
CA GLU A 68 -34.18 23.61 -14.29
C GLU A 68 -35.70 23.55 -14.46
N ASN A 69 -36.39 22.61 -13.82
CA ASN A 69 -37.84 22.47 -13.93
C ASN A 69 -38.56 23.70 -13.35
N VAL A 70 -39.26 24.46 -14.20
CA VAL A 70 -39.98 25.68 -13.81
C VAL A 70 -41.30 25.41 -13.08
N ASP A 71 -41.85 24.21 -13.23
CA ASP A 71 -43.13 23.81 -12.64
C ASP A 71 -42.99 23.40 -11.16
N LEU A 72 -41.76 23.12 -10.71
CA LEU A 72 -41.50 22.68 -9.34
C LEU A 72 -41.26 23.86 -8.40
N THR A 73 -41.92 23.84 -7.26
CA THR A 73 -41.61 24.72 -6.13
C THR A 73 -40.24 24.40 -5.55
N THR A 74 -39.62 25.35 -4.83
CA THR A 74 -38.33 25.12 -4.16
C THR A 74 -38.36 23.90 -3.24
N ALA A 75 -39.43 23.75 -2.45
CA ALA A 75 -39.61 22.58 -1.57
C ALA A 75 -39.73 21.26 -2.35
N ALA A 76 -40.40 21.26 -3.52
CA ALA A 76 -40.46 20.08 -4.37
C ALA A 76 -39.09 19.75 -5.00
N LYS A 77 -38.33 20.77 -5.43
CA LYS A 77 -36.96 20.60 -5.92
C LYS A 77 -36.03 20.06 -4.86
N ALA A 78 -36.13 20.53 -3.62
CA ALA A 78 -35.34 20.05 -2.49
C ALA A 78 -35.59 18.56 -2.22
N ARG A 79 -36.86 18.14 -2.19
CA ARG A 79 -37.24 16.72 -2.01
C ARG A 79 -36.72 15.83 -3.14
N GLN A 80 -36.94 16.22 -4.39
CA GLN A 80 -36.45 15.43 -5.53
C GLN A 80 -34.91 15.42 -5.62
N SER A 81 -34.24 16.51 -5.24
CA SER A 81 -32.78 16.56 -5.15
C SER A 81 -32.26 15.60 -4.07
N LEU A 82 -32.97 15.49 -2.94
CA LEU A 82 -32.64 14.54 -1.89
C LEU A 82 -32.78 13.10 -2.37
N ASP A 83 -33.83 12.76 -3.12
CA ASP A 83 -34.01 11.42 -3.70
C ASP A 83 -32.86 11.07 -4.65
N VAL A 84 -32.45 12.03 -5.49
CA VAL A 84 -31.29 11.88 -6.40
C VAL A 84 -30.00 11.66 -5.63
N TYR A 85 -29.74 12.46 -4.59
CA TYR A 85 -28.57 12.28 -3.73
C TYR A 85 -28.58 10.93 -3.02
N THR A 86 -29.74 10.51 -2.51
CA THR A 86 -29.90 9.25 -1.77
C THR A 86 -29.57 8.06 -2.67
N LEU A 87 -30.00 8.06 -3.94
CA LEU A 87 -29.62 7.03 -4.90
C LEU A 87 -28.09 6.92 -5.08
N PHE A 88 -27.41 8.06 -5.22
CA PHE A 88 -25.95 8.07 -5.31
C PHE A 88 -25.29 7.59 -4.02
N ALA A 89 -25.75 8.10 -2.87
CA ALA A 89 -25.21 7.77 -1.56
C ALA A 89 -25.40 6.29 -1.21
N ASP A 90 -26.52 5.69 -1.58
CA ASP A 90 -26.80 4.28 -1.35
C ASP A 90 -25.94 3.37 -2.23
N ALA A 91 -25.70 3.77 -3.49
CA ALA A 91 -24.72 3.08 -4.34
C ALA A 91 -23.31 3.14 -3.74
N ALA A 92 -22.91 4.30 -3.22
CA ALA A 92 -21.64 4.44 -2.50
C ALA A 92 -21.58 3.55 -1.25
N LYS A 93 -22.62 3.58 -0.40
CA LYS A 93 -22.73 2.75 0.81
C LYS A 93 -22.65 1.26 0.51
N ALA A 94 -23.28 0.81 -0.56
CA ALA A 94 -23.24 -0.59 -0.97
C ALA A 94 -21.84 -1.02 -1.45
N ALA A 95 -21.07 -0.11 -2.04
CA ALA A 95 -19.81 -0.44 -2.66
C ALA A 95 -18.61 -0.27 -1.72
N LEU A 96 -18.58 0.76 -0.87
CA LEU A 96 -17.47 1.06 0.04
C LEU A 96 -16.95 -0.12 0.89
N PRO A 97 -17.80 -1.05 1.39
CA PRO A 97 -17.32 -2.22 2.13
C PRO A 97 -16.29 -3.07 1.36
N SER A 98 -16.38 -3.15 0.03
CA SER A 98 -15.42 -3.92 -0.77
C SER A 98 -14.01 -3.32 -0.73
N ILE A 99 -13.87 -2.00 -0.56
CA ILE A 99 -12.56 -1.34 -0.39
C ILE A 99 -11.94 -1.77 0.94
N ALA A 100 -12.74 -1.76 2.01
CA ALA A 100 -12.28 -2.15 3.34
C ALA A 100 -11.87 -3.63 3.40
N GLU A 101 -12.67 -4.51 2.80
CA GLU A 101 -12.36 -5.93 2.69
C GLU A 101 -11.09 -6.17 1.87
N THR A 102 -10.98 -5.54 0.70
CA THR A 102 -9.79 -5.63 -0.17
C THR A 102 -8.52 -5.18 0.57
N ALA A 103 -8.58 -4.05 1.26
CA ALA A 103 -7.44 -3.54 2.02
C ALA A 103 -7.02 -4.50 3.15
N THR A 104 -8.01 -5.07 3.85
CA THR A 104 -7.75 -6.07 4.89
C THR A 104 -7.10 -7.33 4.31
N ASN A 105 -7.62 -7.85 3.20
CA ASN A 105 -7.05 -9.03 2.53
C ASN A 105 -5.62 -8.78 2.06
N LEU A 106 -5.34 -7.61 1.48
CA LEU A 106 -4.00 -7.21 1.06
C LEU A 106 -3.04 -7.12 2.25
N HIS A 107 -3.45 -6.49 3.35
CA HIS A 107 -2.65 -6.41 4.57
C HIS A 107 -2.39 -7.79 5.20
N THR A 108 -3.42 -8.62 5.35
CA THR A 108 -3.29 -9.97 5.90
C THR A 108 -2.35 -10.82 5.04
N PHE A 109 -2.49 -10.77 3.71
CA PHE A 109 -1.58 -11.47 2.82
C PHE A 109 -0.13 -10.95 2.99
N ALA A 110 0.07 -9.64 2.92
CA ALA A 110 1.39 -9.03 2.99
C ALA A 110 2.10 -9.36 4.31
N SER A 111 1.43 -9.16 5.44
CA SER A 111 1.99 -9.39 6.78
C SER A 111 2.28 -10.86 7.10
N THR A 112 1.62 -11.80 6.42
CA THR A 112 1.80 -13.25 6.69
C THR A 112 2.67 -13.97 5.66
N GLN A 113 2.72 -13.48 4.42
CA GLN A 113 3.39 -14.17 3.30
C GLN A 113 4.64 -13.44 2.81
N LEU A 114 4.71 -12.11 2.93
CA LEU A 114 5.89 -11.33 2.53
C LEU A 114 6.81 -11.16 3.75
N LEU A 115 7.33 -12.29 4.21
CA LEU A 115 8.21 -12.33 5.37
C LEU A 115 9.63 -11.91 4.96
N PRO A 116 10.36 -11.20 5.84
CA PRO A 116 11.72 -10.79 5.53
C PRO A 116 12.67 -11.98 5.35
N VAL A 117 12.40 -13.09 6.07
CA VAL A 117 13.13 -14.34 6.01
C VAL A 117 12.20 -15.50 6.27
N GLN A 118 12.47 -16.65 5.64
CA GLN A 118 11.69 -17.87 5.86
C GLN A 118 11.93 -18.39 7.30
N PRO A 119 10.89 -18.73 8.08
CA PRO A 119 11.06 -19.42 9.35
C PRO A 119 11.70 -20.80 9.17
N LEU A 120 12.51 -21.23 10.14
CA LEU A 120 13.04 -22.59 10.17
C LEU A 120 11.91 -23.60 10.42
N ALA A 121 12.07 -24.82 9.91
CA ALA A 121 11.20 -25.92 10.31
C ALA A 121 11.40 -26.20 11.81
N THR A 122 10.33 -26.58 12.50
CA THR A 122 10.38 -26.85 13.95
C THR A 122 11.34 -27.99 14.32
N THR A 123 11.65 -28.88 13.37
CA THR A 123 12.58 -29.99 13.53
C THR A 123 14.00 -29.69 13.08
N ASP A 124 14.29 -28.48 12.57
CA ASP A 124 15.61 -28.12 12.04
C ASP A 124 16.56 -27.65 13.16
N ALA A 125 17.01 -28.62 13.97
CA ALA A 125 17.94 -28.38 15.06
C ALA A 125 19.32 -27.87 14.57
N ALA A 126 19.76 -28.33 13.40
CA ALA A 126 21.02 -27.90 12.80
C ALA A 126 20.95 -26.42 12.36
N GLY A 127 19.86 -26.03 11.70
CA GLY A 127 19.59 -24.64 11.35
C GLY A 127 19.51 -23.74 12.59
N ALA A 128 18.89 -24.21 13.67
CA ALA A 128 18.80 -23.47 14.93
C ALA A 128 20.18 -23.29 15.62
N ALA A 129 21.04 -24.31 15.57
CA ALA A 129 22.41 -24.24 16.09
C ALA A 129 23.26 -23.24 15.30
N MET A 130 23.23 -23.32 13.97
CA MET A 130 23.91 -22.35 13.11
C MET A 130 23.36 -20.92 13.30
N ASP A 131 22.05 -20.76 13.50
CA ASP A 131 21.45 -19.48 13.84
C ASP A 131 22.01 -18.90 15.16
N ALA A 132 22.27 -19.76 16.15
CA ALA A 132 22.87 -19.36 17.42
C ALA A 132 24.34 -18.93 17.25
N GLU A 133 25.11 -19.66 16.45
CA GLU A 133 26.50 -19.33 16.10
C GLU A 133 26.60 -17.98 15.38
N CYS A 134 25.76 -17.75 14.36
CA CYS A 134 25.74 -16.47 13.67
C CYS A 134 25.38 -15.31 14.61
N ARG A 135 24.41 -15.49 15.53
CA ARG A 135 24.06 -14.44 16.49
C ARG A 135 25.19 -14.17 17.49
N ALA A 136 25.85 -15.21 17.99
CA ALA A 136 27.00 -15.08 18.89
C ALA A 136 28.15 -14.33 18.21
N TYR A 137 28.49 -14.71 16.97
CA TYR A 137 29.48 -14.01 16.16
C TYR A 137 29.19 -12.51 16.08
N VAL A 138 27.95 -12.13 15.75
CA VAL A 138 27.56 -10.72 15.63
C VAL A 138 27.58 -9.98 16.97
N TYR A 139 27.21 -10.67 18.05
CA TYR A 139 27.23 -10.09 19.39
C TYR A 139 28.65 -9.69 19.83
N ASP A 140 29.64 -10.51 19.49
CA ASP A 140 31.05 -10.32 19.85
C ASP A 140 31.76 -9.26 19.00
N LEU A 141 31.18 -8.83 17.87
CA LEU A 141 31.71 -7.74 17.06
C LEU A 141 31.74 -6.43 17.85
N ASN A 142 32.76 -5.60 17.62
CA ASN A 142 32.75 -4.24 18.14
C ASN A 142 31.64 -3.39 17.47
N SER A 143 31.36 -2.21 18.02
CA SER A 143 30.27 -1.34 17.54
C SER A 143 30.43 -0.93 16.07
N LYS A 144 31.66 -0.70 15.60
CA LYS A 144 31.96 -0.29 14.23
C LYS A 144 31.67 -1.43 13.26
N ASP A 145 32.29 -2.60 13.47
CA ASP A 145 32.15 -3.75 12.58
C ASP A 145 30.69 -4.24 12.52
N ARG A 146 29.99 -4.17 13.65
CA ARG A 146 28.56 -4.50 13.73
C ARG A 146 27.69 -3.52 12.94
N SER A 147 28.03 -2.25 12.94
CA SER A 147 27.35 -1.23 12.13
C SER A 147 27.61 -1.44 10.65
N ASP A 148 28.86 -1.76 10.27
CA ASP A 148 29.25 -2.04 8.89
C ASP A 148 28.52 -3.30 8.38
N LEU A 149 28.48 -4.37 9.18
CA LEU A 149 27.72 -5.58 8.88
C LEU A 149 26.21 -5.30 8.74
N MET A 150 25.64 -4.44 9.60
CA MET A 150 24.24 -4.02 9.47
C MET A 150 23.96 -3.31 8.14
N ALA A 151 24.91 -2.53 7.62
CA ALA A 151 24.77 -1.89 6.31
C ALA A 151 24.78 -2.93 5.17
N GLU A 152 25.67 -3.92 5.22
CA GLU A 152 25.75 -5.02 4.24
C GLU A 152 24.50 -5.92 4.27
N MET A 153 24.00 -6.25 5.47
CA MET A 153 22.77 -7.02 5.66
C MET A 153 21.55 -6.31 5.06
N ARG A 154 21.44 -4.99 5.24
CA ARG A 154 20.34 -4.18 4.63
C ARG A 154 20.35 -4.18 3.10
N GLN A 155 21.49 -4.47 2.49
CA GLN A 155 21.65 -4.60 1.05
C GLN A 155 21.45 -6.04 0.55
N GLY A 156 21.16 -6.99 1.46
CA GLY A 156 20.91 -8.39 1.11
C GLY A 156 22.18 -9.21 0.84
N ARG A 157 23.37 -8.69 1.17
CA ARG A 157 24.66 -9.36 0.93
C ARG A 157 24.94 -10.49 1.93
N GLU A 158 24.45 -10.35 3.16
CA GLU A 158 24.72 -11.27 4.28
C GLU A 158 23.47 -12.05 4.70
N GLN A 159 22.95 -12.88 3.79
CA GLN A 159 21.62 -13.52 3.95
C GLN A 159 21.55 -14.49 5.13
N ARG A 160 22.59 -15.31 5.36
CA ARG A 160 22.60 -16.31 6.45
C ARG A 160 22.54 -15.63 7.82
N ILE A 161 23.36 -14.60 8.00
CA ILE A 161 23.47 -13.83 9.24
C ILE A 161 22.18 -13.02 9.46
N THR A 162 21.68 -12.36 8.40
CA THR A 162 20.39 -11.65 8.43
C THR A 162 19.26 -12.56 8.88
N ALA A 163 19.15 -13.77 8.33
CA ALA A 163 18.14 -14.75 8.73
C ALA A 163 18.28 -15.20 10.18
N ALA A 164 19.51 -15.45 10.64
CA ALA A 164 19.77 -15.82 12.02
C ALA A 164 19.38 -14.71 13.01
N ILE A 165 19.64 -13.45 12.68
CA ILE A 165 19.28 -12.30 13.51
C ILE A 165 17.75 -12.12 13.53
N LEU A 166 17.10 -12.12 12.37
CA LEU A 166 15.66 -11.82 12.26
C LEU A 166 14.76 -12.93 12.82
N ARG A 167 15.23 -14.18 12.89
CA ARG A 167 14.51 -15.28 13.57
C ARG A 167 14.68 -15.27 15.08
N GLY A 168 15.64 -14.50 15.61
CA GLY A 168 15.96 -14.44 17.03
C GLY A 168 15.59 -13.11 17.68
N PRO A 169 15.54 -13.05 19.02
CA PRO A 169 15.36 -11.78 19.73
C PRO A 169 16.61 -10.89 19.62
N ALA A 170 16.39 -9.58 19.42
CA ALA A 170 17.43 -8.57 19.15
C ALA A 170 18.63 -8.60 20.12
N ARG A 171 18.35 -8.87 21.40
CA ARG A 171 19.34 -8.92 22.47
C ARG A 171 20.45 -9.95 22.22
N LEU A 172 20.17 -11.04 21.50
CA LEU A 172 21.13 -12.12 21.25
C LEU A 172 22.16 -11.78 20.17
N SER A 173 21.90 -10.76 19.35
CA SER A 173 22.82 -10.25 18.33
C SER A 173 23.35 -8.85 18.69
N GLY A 174 23.00 -8.33 19.88
CA GLY A 174 23.44 -7.03 20.33
C GLY A 174 22.88 -5.86 19.51
N PHE A 175 21.70 -6.04 18.91
CA PHE A 175 20.94 -5.01 18.21
C PHE A 175 19.74 -4.57 19.04
N SER A 176 19.20 -3.38 18.75
CA SER A 176 17.92 -2.93 19.27
C SER A 176 16.75 -3.50 18.47
N ASN A 177 15.56 -3.57 19.08
CA ASN A 177 14.34 -3.98 18.38
C ASN A 177 14.06 -3.08 17.16
N GLN A 178 14.35 -1.78 17.25
CA GLN A 178 14.17 -0.85 16.15
C GLN A 178 15.10 -1.16 14.97
N GLN A 179 16.35 -1.55 15.25
CA GLN A 179 17.29 -1.97 14.21
C GLN A 179 16.82 -3.25 13.50
N LEU A 180 16.25 -4.21 14.25
CA LEU A 180 15.66 -5.43 13.68
C LEU A 180 14.43 -5.13 12.82
N ILE A 181 13.55 -4.22 13.25
CA ILE A 181 12.39 -3.80 12.44
C ILE A 181 12.87 -3.21 11.11
N GLN A 182 13.88 -2.33 11.14
CA GLN A 182 14.46 -1.75 9.93
C GLN A 182 15.15 -2.80 9.04
N LEU A 183 15.85 -3.75 9.65
CA LEU A 183 16.50 -4.85 8.92
C LEU A 183 15.47 -5.78 8.28
N GLY A 184 14.39 -6.10 8.99
CA GLY A 184 13.27 -6.88 8.46
C GLY A 184 12.62 -6.16 7.28
N ALA A 185 12.32 -4.88 7.42
CA ALA A 185 11.75 -4.08 6.33
C ALA A 185 12.68 -4.04 5.10
N ALA A 186 14.00 -3.90 5.30
CA ALA A 186 14.98 -4.01 4.22
C ALA A 186 15.01 -5.40 3.58
N GLY A 187 14.92 -6.48 4.37
CA GLY A 187 14.81 -7.85 3.86
C GLY A 187 13.59 -8.06 2.96
N ILE A 188 12.43 -7.50 3.35
CA ILE A 188 11.22 -7.52 2.51
C ILE A 188 11.48 -6.77 1.19
N ALA A 189 12.12 -5.60 1.24
CA ALA A 189 12.47 -4.86 0.02
C ALA A 189 13.40 -5.65 -0.91
N VAL A 190 14.40 -6.33 -0.36
CA VAL A 190 15.34 -7.17 -1.15
C VAL A 190 14.62 -8.33 -1.83
N HIS A 191 13.72 -9.02 -1.13
CA HIS A 191 13.10 -10.25 -1.64
C HIS A 191 11.77 -10.03 -2.38
N HIS A 192 11.08 -8.92 -2.12
CA HIS A 192 9.70 -8.68 -2.53
C HIS A 192 9.46 -7.26 -3.07
N ALA A 193 10.47 -6.59 -3.63
CA ALA A 193 10.39 -5.21 -4.14
C ALA A 193 9.14 -4.94 -5.01
N ASP A 194 8.94 -5.74 -6.07
CA ASP A 194 7.83 -5.54 -7.00
C ASP A 194 6.46 -5.77 -6.37
N ALA A 195 6.37 -6.72 -5.43
CA ALA A 195 5.15 -6.95 -4.66
C ALA A 195 4.82 -5.74 -3.79
N VAL A 196 5.80 -5.23 -3.05
CA VAL A 196 5.65 -4.04 -2.19
C VAL A 196 5.25 -2.81 -3.00
N LEU A 197 5.89 -2.59 -4.16
CA LEU A 197 5.54 -1.49 -5.06
C LEU A 197 4.10 -1.63 -5.57
N THR A 198 3.68 -2.83 -5.94
CA THR A 198 2.30 -3.10 -6.38
C THR A 198 1.29 -2.89 -5.25
N LEU A 199 1.61 -3.33 -4.03
CA LEU A 199 0.76 -3.08 -2.85
C LEU A 199 0.66 -1.59 -2.53
N GLY A 200 1.74 -0.82 -2.64
CA GLY A 200 1.74 0.63 -2.47
C GLY A 200 0.88 1.35 -3.51
N ARG A 201 0.94 0.89 -4.77
CA ARG A 201 0.08 1.35 -5.87
C ARG A 201 -1.39 1.07 -5.61
N LEU A 202 -1.73 -0.14 -5.15
CA LEU A 202 -3.11 -0.52 -4.80
C LEU A 202 -3.62 0.26 -3.59
N ALA A 203 -2.80 0.47 -2.56
CA ALA A 203 -3.14 1.31 -1.40
C ALA A 203 -3.45 2.76 -1.81
N GLY A 204 -2.63 3.33 -2.69
CA GLY A 204 -2.88 4.63 -3.32
C GLY A 204 -4.20 4.65 -4.09
N GLY A 205 -4.41 3.69 -4.99
CA GLY A 205 -5.64 3.59 -5.78
C GLY A 205 -6.91 3.46 -4.94
N MET A 206 -6.87 2.71 -3.83
CA MET A 206 -8.00 2.63 -2.89
C MET A 206 -8.29 3.96 -2.21
N ARG A 207 -7.26 4.70 -1.78
CA ARG A 207 -7.41 6.05 -1.21
C ARG A 207 -7.99 7.03 -2.23
N ASP A 208 -7.51 6.96 -3.46
CA ASP A 208 -7.95 7.84 -4.54
C ASP A 208 -9.40 7.52 -4.96
N LEU A 209 -9.81 6.25 -4.85
CA LEU A 209 -11.19 5.82 -5.07
C LEU A 209 -12.15 6.35 -3.98
N LEU A 210 -11.72 6.36 -2.70
CA LEU A 210 -12.47 7.05 -1.63
C LEU A 210 -12.61 8.55 -1.93
N HIS A 211 -11.53 9.18 -2.39
CA HIS A 211 -11.56 10.59 -2.78
C HIS A 211 -12.45 10.86 -4.00
N MET A 212 -12.48 9.95 -4.98
CA MET A 212 -13.40 10.01 -6.11
C MET A 212 -14.86 10.01 -5.63
N VAL A 213 -15.25 9.06 -4.76
CA VAL A 213 -16.62 9.00 -4.21
C VAL A 213 -16.99 10.31 -3.53
N GLN A 214 -16.08 10.87 -2.74
CA GLN A 214 -16.30 12.14 -2.05
C GLN A 214 -16.48 13.30 -3.04
N THR A 215 -15.62 13.36 -4.05
CA THR A 215 -15.62 14.44 -5.05
C THR A 215 -16.87 14.41 -5.93
N LEU A 216 -17.25 13.22 -6.41
CA LEU A 216 -18.47 13.03 -7.20
C LEU A 216 -19.74 13.25 -6.37
N GLY A 217 -19.76 12.82 -5.11
CA GLY A 217 -20.88 13.09 -4.21
C GLY A 217 -21.07 14.58 -3.93
N ASN A 218 -19.98 15.33 -3.73
CA ASN A 218 -20.03 16.78 -3.60
C ASN A 218 -20.52 17.49 -4.87
N ASP A 219 -20.25 16.93 -6.04
CA ASP A 219 -20.76 17.45 -7.32
C ASP A 219 -22.29 17.26 -7.42
N VAL A 220 -22.82 16.09 -7.03
CA VAL A 220 -24.27 15.84 -6.94
C VAL A 220 -24.93 16.79 -5.95
N ILE A 221 -24.31 17.01 -4.78
CA ILE A 221 -24.80 17.96 -3.77
C ILE A 221 -24.90 19.38 -4.36
N ARG A 222 -23.85 19.84 -5.05
CA ARG A 222 -23.80 21.18 -5.68
C ARG A 222 -24.82 21.35 -6.81
N ALA A 223 -25.10 20.28 -7.55
CA ALA A 223 -26.09 20.30 -8.61
C ALA A 223 -27.53 20.36 -8.07
N GLY A 224 -27.78 19.74 -6.91
CA GLY A 224 -29.09 19.71 -6.26
C GLY A 224 -29.47 21.01 -5.53
N VAL A 225 -30.72 21.06 -5.06
CA VAL A 225 -31.29 22.20 -4.33
C VAL A 225 -31.36 21.88 -2.84
N GLU A 226 -30.87 22.80 -1.98
CA GLU A 226 -30.91 22.69 -0.51
C GLU A 226 -30.22 21.44 0.08
N LEU A 227 -29.13 20.98 -0.54
CA LEU A 227 -28.40 19.78 -0.11
C LEU A 227 -27.12 20.01 0.69
N ASP A 228 -26.74 21.25 1.02
CA ASP A 228 -25.43 21.56 1.63
C ASP A 228 -25.14 20.77 2.92
N SER A 229 -26.19 20.46 3.68
CA SER A 229 -26.12 19.64 4.91
C SER A 229 -25.62 18.21 4.68
N LYS A 230 -25.65 17.71 3.44
CA LYS A 230 -25.20 16.36 3.05
C LYS A 230 -23.70 16.22 2.84
N THR A 231 -22.97 17.33 2.85
CA THR A 231 -21.50 17.34 2.72
C THR A 231 -20.81 16.53 3.84
N ALA A 232 -21.33 16.61 5.07
CA ALA A 232 -20.81 15.84 6.19
C ALA A 232 -21.10 14.34 6.06
N GLU A 233 -22.28 13.98 5.54
CA GLU A 233 -22.66 12.57 5.30
C GLU A 233 -21.68 11.92 4.31
N ILE A 234 -21.46 12.54 3.15
CA ILE A 234 -20.54 11.97 2.14
C ILE A 234 -19.10 11.88 2.66
N GLY A 235 -18.63 12.87 3.42
CA GLY A 235 -17.30 12.84 4.03
C GLY A 235 -17.14 11.70 5.06
N SER A 236 -18.21 11.36 5.79
CA SER A 236 -18.19 10.26 6.74
C SER A 236 -18.13 8.88 6.07
N LEU A 237 -18.78 8.74 4.91
CA LEU A 237 -18.80 7.49 4.13
C LEU A 237 -17.42 7.15 3.57
N THR A 238 -16.64 8.16 3.19
CA THR A 238 -15.34 7.98 2.55
C THR A 238 -14.18 7.95 3.54
N ARG A 239 -14.45 7.69 4.82
CA ARG A 239 -13.40 7.54 5.83
C ARG A 239 -12.54 6.31 5.51
N ILE A 240 -11.22 6.49 5.64
CA ILE A 240 -10.24 5.40 5.48
C ILE A 240 -10.54 4.30 6.49
N SER A 241 -10.64 3.06 6.01
CA SER A 241 -10.87 1.87 6.82
C SER A 241 -9.61 1.45 7.58
N GLN A 242 -9.77 0.74 8.70
CA GLN A 242 -8.63 0.28 9.49
C GLN A 242 -7.69 -0.61 8.68
N GLY A 243 -8.22 -1.53 7.84
CA GLY A 243 -7.38 -2.38 6.99
C GLY A 243 -6.51 -1.60 6.01
N LEU A 244 -6.97 -0.45 5.51
CA LEU A 244 -6.15 0.42 4.66
C LEU A 244 -5.08 1.18 5.47
N VAL A 245 -5.41 1.60 6.70
CA VAL A 245 -4.41 2.16 7.63
C VAL A 245 -3.32 1.13 7.92
N ASP A 246 -3.71 -0.09 8.29
CA ASP A 246 -2.78 -1.18 8.62
C ASP A 246 -1.87 -1.52 7.43
N LEU A 247 -2.42 -1.57 6.21
CA LEU A 247 -1.63 -1.78 4.99
C LEU A 247 -0.60 -0.66 4.78
N ILE A 248 -1.01 0.60 4.93
CA ILE A 248 -0.13 1.77 4.76
C ILE A 248 0.97 1.77 5.82
N ASP A 249 0.61 1.47 7.07
CA ASP A 249 1.56 1.42 8.19
C ASP A 249 2.56 0.27 8.03
N TRP A 250 2.11 -0.89 7.52
CA TRP A 250 2.98 -2.01 7.17
C TRP A 250 3.97 -1.66 6.04
N LEU A 251 3.53 -0.90 5.04
CA LEU A 251 4.38 -0.46 3.92
C LEU A 251 5.41 0.61 4.34
N LYS A 252 5.07 1.46 5.32
CA LYS A 252 5.85 2.64 5.72
C LYS A 252 7.33 2.39 6.05
N PRO A 253 7.73 1.35 6.81
CA PRO A 253 9.14 1.11 7.13
C PRO A 253 9.94 0.49 5.98
N ILE A 254 9.29 0.00 4.91
CA ILE A 254 9.95 -0.75 3.83
C ILE A 254 10.64 0.24 2.87
N PRO A 255 11.97 0.15 2.68
CA PRO A 255 12.67 1.01 1.74
C PRO A 255 12.31 0.62 0.30
N LEU A 256 11.64 1.51 -0.41
CA LEU A 256 11.23 1.30 -1.81
C LEU A 256 12.38 1.51 -2.81
N GLU A 257 13.47 2.10 -2.34
CA GLU A 257 14.76 2.17 -3.01
C GLU A 257 15.78 1.53 -2.07
N LEU A 258 16.38 0.41 -2.49
CA LEU A 258 17.52 -0.15 -1.77
C LEU A 258 18.71 0.81 -1.97
N PRO A 259 19.44 1.21 -0.91
CA PRO A 259 20.70 1.89 -1.10
C PRO A 259 21.65 0.95 -1.86
N SER A 260 22.00 1.33 -3.09
CA SER A 260 22.95 0.73 -4.04
C SER A 260 22.40 -0.23 -5.12
N ASN A 261 21.81 0.35 -6.18
CA ASN A 261 22.25 0.04 -7.54
C ASN A 261 23.38 0.99 -8.01
N THR A 262 23.83 1.90 -7.16
CA THR A 262 25.02 2.70 -7.39
C THR A 262 26.23 1.78 -7.26
N PRO A 263 27.07 1.65 -8.31
CA PRO A 263 28.37 1.01 -8.17
C PRO A 263 29.09 1.61 -6.97
N LEU A 264 29.77 0.78 -6.18
CA LEU A 264 30.70 1.25 -5.16
C LEU A 264 31.57 2.36 -5.77
N PRO A 265 31.80 3.49 -5.08
CA PRO A 265 32.78 4.48 -5.53
C PRO A 265 34.09 3.76 -5.90
N PRO A 266 34.73 4.11 -7.03
CA PRO A 266 35.92 3.40 -7.52
C PRO A 266 36.98 3.18 -6.43
N GLU A 267 37.13 4.16 -5.55
CA GLU A 267 38.06 4.13 -4.41
C GLU A 267 37.76 3.02 -3.38
N MET A 268 36.48 2.66 -3.16
CA MET A 268 36.11 1.56 -2.25
C MET A 268 36.26 0.19 -2.92
N ALA A 269 35.99 0.11 -4.23
CA ALA A 269 36.23 -1.12 -5.01
C ALA A 269 37.73 -1.44 -5.13
N GLU A 270 38.59 -0.41 -5.25
CA GLU A 270 40.04 -0.57 -5.25
C GLU A 270 40.61 -0.97 -3.89
N ARG A 271 40.08 -0.42 -2.78
CA ARG A 271 40.49 -0.82 -1.42
C ARG A 271 40.17 -2.29 -1.12
N MET A 272 39.01 -2.78 -1.57
CA MET A 272 38.65 -4.19 -1.42
C MET A 272 39.55 -5.10 -2.26
N LYS A 273 39.90 -4.70 -3.49
CA LYS A 273 40.87 -5.45 -4.32
C LYS A 273 42.26 -5.48 -3.69
N GLN A 274 42.71 -4.36 -3.12
CA GLN A 274 44.03 -4.27 -2.47
C GLN A 274 44.08 -5.12 -1.20
N GLN A 275 43.02 -5.16 -0.39
CA GLN A 275 42.96 -6.04 0.78
C GLN A 275 42.99 -7.53 0.39
N THR A 276 42.26 -7.94 -0.65
CA THR A 276 42.30 -9.33 -1.13
C THR A 276 43.64 -9.73 -1.76
N SER A 277 44.42 -8.77 -2.27
CA SER A 277 45.75 -9.05 -2.85
C SER A 277 46.87 -9.13 -1.82
N VAL A 278 46.69 -8.53 -0.64
CA VAL A 278 47.69 -8.54 0.45
C VAL A 278 47.53 -9.78 1.34
N GLU A 279 46.34 -10.38 1.41
CA GLU A 279 46.13 -11.67 2.09
C GLU A 279 46.48 -12.89 1.21
N ALA A 280 46.69 -12.67 -0.10
CA ALA A 280 47.02 -13.72 -1.07
C ALA A 280 48.51 -13.74 -1.49
N ALA A 281 49.36 -12.93 -0.85
CA ALA A 281 50.81 -12.83 -1.08
C ALA A 281 51.58 -13.12 0.22
#